data_AF-A0AAN5C9W7-F1
#
_entry.id   AF-A0AAN5C9W7-F1
#
_cell.length_a   1.000
_cell.length_b   1.000
_cell.length_c   1.000
_cell.angle_alpha   90.00
_cell.angle_beta   90.00
_cell.angle_gamma   90.00
#
_symmetry.space_group_name_H-M   'P 1'
#
loop_
_entity.id
_entity.type
_entity.pdbx_description
1 polymer ?
#
loop_
_entity_poly.entity_id
_entity_poly.type
_entity_poly.pdbx_seq_one_letter_code
_entity_poly.pdbx_strand_id
1 'polypeptide(L)'
;RTPPGWNSATKISCVNHRFKVTDENNAEIAAFPLGIRCVRKSIDYYFKEEDCIANEECRKVVKFELYFNCIVSTFHFRMEISEWKTIASARCDSDKFTISDGAKVEKVEATGVKCIRLKCTFCENPCPNCANASFTFTPSTKWNECAEF
;
A
#
# COMPACT_ATOMS: atom_id res chain seq x y z
N ARG A 1 -20.23 -19.99 17.68
CA ARG A 1 -18.76 -20.09 17.81
C ARG A 1 -18.16 -19.13 16.80
N THR A 2 -17.53 -18.06 17.25
CA THR A 2 -16.83 -17.10 16.40
C THR A 2 -15.55 -17.77 15.85
N PRO A 3 -15.22 -17.64 14.56
CA PRO A 3 -14.06 -18.32 14.00
C PRO A 3 -12.76 -17.90 14.69
N PRO A 4 -11.78 -18.82 14.85
CA PRO A 4 -10.48 -18.49 15.42
C PRO A 4 -9.75 -17.50 14.51
N GLY A 5 -9.38 -16.35 15.05
CA GLY A 5 -8.66 -15.32 14.30
C GLY A 5 -8.67 -13.94 14.96
N TRP A 6 -7.87 -13.04 14.41
CA TRP A 6 -7.87 -11.63 14.78
C TRP A 6 -9.07 -10.93 14.12
N ASN A 7 -9.87 -10.22 14.91
CA ASN A 7 -10.96 -9.38 14.40
C ASN A 7 -10.58 -7.91 14.51
N SER A 8 -10.97 -7.11 13.51
CA SER A 8 -10.81 -5.66 13.55
C SER A 8 -11.76 -5.07 14.60
N ALA A 9 -11.20 -4.27 15.50
CA ALA A 9 -11.96 -3.53 16.51
C ALA A 9 -11.65 -2.03 16.39
N THR A 10 -12.65 -1.19 16.64
CA THR A 10 -12.50 0.27 16.69
C THR A 10 -12.43 0.79 18.11
N LYS A 11 -13.15 0.15 19.05
CA LYS A 11 -13.19 0.54 20.45
C LYS A 11 -13.21 -0.69 21.35
N ILE A 12 -12.50 -0.59 22.45
CA ILE A 12 -12.54 -1.55 23.56
C ILE A 12 -12.85 -0.75 24.81
N SER A 13 -13.80 -1.24 25.60
CA SER A 13 -14.19 -0.63 26.89
C SER A 13 -14.37 -1.71 27.94
N CYS A 14 -14.17 -1.36 29.21
CA CYS A 14 -14.47 -2.24 30.33
C CYS A 14 -15.82 -1.83 30.92
N VAL A 15 -16.81 -2.72 30.89
CA VAL A 15 -18.15 -2.51 31.44
C VAL A 15 -18.48 -3.68 32.35
N ASN A 16 -18.82 -3.42 33.61
CA ASN A 16 -19.14 -4.45 34.60
C ASN A 16 -18.07 -5.55 34.69
N HIS A 17 -16.79 -5.15 34.73
CA HIS A 17 -15.63 -6.05 34.75
C HIS A 17 -15.51 -6.99 33.53
N ARG A 18 -16.12 -6.63 32.40
CA ARG A 18 -16.01 -7.37 31.13
C ARG A 18 -15.57 -6.43 30.01
N PHE A 19 -14.69 -6.94 29.14
CA PHE A 19 -14.34 -6.23 27.92
C PHE A 19 -15.50 -6.27 26.93
N LYS A 20 -15.93 -5.09 26.49
CA LYS A 20 -16.82 -4.88 25.36
C LYS A 20 -16.00 -4.35 24.19
N VAL A 21 -16.08 -5.03 23.06
CA VAL A 21 -15.36 -4.71 21.84
C VAL A 21 -16.39 -4.33 20.78
N THR A 22 -16.18 -3.21 20.08
CA THR A 22 -17.01 -2.81 18.94
C THR A 22 -16.23 -2.85 17.65
N ASP A 23 -16.90 -3.23 16.57
CA ASP A 23 -16.36 -3.20 15.20
C ASP A 23 -16.48 -1.81 14.56
N GLU A 24 -16.14 -1.71 13.28
CA GLU A 24 -16.22 -0.48 12.50
C GLU A 24 -17.64 0.03 12.23
N ASN A 25 -18.65 -0.83 12.39
CA ASN A 25 -20.07 -0.48 12.28
C ASN A 25 -20.67 -0.11 13.64
N ASN A 26 -19.85 0.04 14.68
CA ASN A 26 -20.26 0.19 16.08
C ASN A 26 -21.08 -1.00 16.62
N ALA A 27 -21.03 -2.17 15.97
CA ALA A 27 -21.67 -3.37 16.48
C ALA A 27 -20.80 -4.04 17.56
N GLU A 28 -21.43 -4.54 18.62
CA GLU A 28 -20.73 -5.30 19.67
C GLU A 28 -20.28 -6.65 19.10
N ILE A 29 -18.97 -6.92 19.18
CA ILE A 29 -18.40 -8.21 18.81
C ILE A 29 -18.74 -9.19 19.94
N ALA A 30 -19.66 -10.12 19.66
CA ALA A 30 -20.12 -11.15 20.60
C ALA A 30 -19.06 -12.26 20.81
N ALA A 31 -17.84 -11.88 21.19
CA ALA A 31 -16.74 -12.78 21.51
C ALA A 31 -15.91 -12.22 22.66
N PHE A 32 -15.44 -13.10 23.54
CA PHE A 32 -14.51 -12.71 24.59
C PHE A 32 -13.10 -12.54 23.99
N PRO A 33 -12.48 -11.35 24.05
CA PRO A 33 -11.15 -11.16 23.51
C PRO A 33 -10.13 -11.89 24.38
N LEU A 34 -9.41 -12.85 23.79
CA LEU A 34 -8.30 -13.54 24.46
C LEU A 34 -6.98 -12.76 24.38
N GLY A 35 -6.94 -11.72 23.54
CA GLY A 35 -5.79 -10.83 23.38
C GLY A 35 -6.19 -9.55 22.65
N ILE A 36 -5.46 -8.48 22.91
CA ILE A 36 -5.64 -7.18 22.27
C ILE A 36 -4.30 -6.80 21.64
N ARG A 37 -4.32 -6.35 20.38
CA ARG A 37 -3.15 -5.74 19.74
C ARG A 37 -3.56 -4.44 19.06
N CYS A 38 -2.76 -3.40 19.25
CA CYS A 38 -2.87 -2.18 18.47
C CYS A 38 -2.08 -2.36 17.18
N VAL A 39 -2.71 -2.10 16.03
CA VAL A 39 -2.01 -2.06 14.75
C VAL A 39 -1.92 -0.61 14.30
N ARG A 40 -0.71 -0.15 13.97
CA ARG A 40 -0.52 1.22 13.49
C ARG A 40 -1.28 1.37 12.18
N LYS A 41 -2.30 2.24 12.19
CA LYS A 41 -3.18 2.39 11.04
C LYS A 41 -2.61 3.31 9.96
N SER A 42 -1.79 4.30 10.30
CA SER A 42 -1.18 5.19 9.31
C SER A 42 0.23 4.71 8.95
N ILE A 43 0.54 4.78 7.66
CA ILE A 43 1.88 4.57 7.09
C ILE A 43 2.56 5.88 6.69
N ASP A 44 1.97 7.03 7.03
CA ASP A 44 2.55 8.34 6.70
C ASP A 44 3.97 8.48 7.26
N TYR A 45 4.26 7.83 8.38
CA TYR A 45 5.61 7.78 8.97
C TYR A 45 6.66 7.16 8.04
N TYR A 46 6.26 6.25 7.16
CA TYR A 46 7.15 5.57 6.21
C TYR A 46 7.22 6.29 4.86
N PHE A 47 6.49 7.40 4.67
CA PHE A 47 6.57 8.18 3.44
C PHE A 47 7.34 9.47 3.69
N LYS A 48 8.47 9.65 2.99
CA LYS A 48 9.21 10.91 2.96
C LYS A 48 9.33 11.39 1.53
N GLU A 49 9.06 12.67 1.32
CA GLU A 49 9.10 13.28 -0.02
C GLU A 49 10.53 13.35 -0.58
N GLU A 50 11.53 13.47 0.29
CA GLU A 50 12.95 13.44 -0.08
C GLU A 50 13.43 12.11 -0.69
N ASP A 51 12.71 11.00 -0.44
CA ASP A 51 13.01 9.69 -1.04
C ASP A 51 12.55 9.60 -2.51
N CYS A 52 11.96 10.68 -3.05
CA CYS A 52 11.48 10.75 -4.42
C CYS A 52 12.50 11.35 -5.36
N ILE A 53 12.88 10.56 -6.36
CA ILE A 53 13.91 10.95 -7.32
C ILE A 53 13.27 11.81 -8.43
N ALA A 54 14.03 12.75 -9.00
CA ALA A 54 13.52 13.75 -9.96
C ALA A 54 12.81 13.18 -11.20
N ASN A 55 13.08 11.93 -11.60
CA ASN A 55 12.45 11.25 -12.73
C ASN A 55 11.21 10.41 -12.35
N GLU A 56 10.85 10.37 -11.07
CA GLU A 56 9.68 9.66 -10.54
C GLU A 56 8.57 10.68 -10.21
N GLU A 57 7.33 10.32 -10.50
CA GLU A 57 6.16 10.88 -9.83
C GLU A 57 5.85 10.00 -8.62
N CYS A 58 6.05 10.54 -7.43
CA CYS A 58 5.75 9.87 -6.17
C CYS A 58 4.38 10.26 -5.64
N ARG A 59 3.69 9.29 -5.04
CA ARG A 59 2.48 9.53 -4.26
C ARG A 59 2.52 8.71 -2.97
N LYS A 60 1.81 9.22 -1.97
CA LYS A 60 1.50 8.46 -0.77
C LYS A 60 0.73 7.21 -1.14
N VAL A 61 1.08 6.11 -0.50
CA VAL A 61 0.38 4.83 -0.64
C VAL A 61 -0.97 4.97 0.08
N VAL A 62 -2.04 4.49 -0.55
CA VAL A 62 -3.36 4.51 0.07
C VAL A 62 -3.59 3.21 0.80
N LYS A 63 -4.25 3.35 1.95
CA LYS A 63 -4.58 2.25 2.81
C LYS A 63 -6.00 1.79 2.57
N PHE A 64 -6.18 0.48 2.39
CA PHE A 64 -7.47 -0.19 2.46
C PHE A 64 -7.40 -1.30 3.54
N GLU A 65 -8.08 -1.09 4.66
CA GLU A 65 -8.07 -1.98 5.84
C GLU A 65 -6.68 -2.27 6.47
N LEU A 66 -6.02 -3.36 6.06
CA LEU A 66 -4.66 -3.75 6.46
C LEU A 66 -3.73 -3.89 5.25
N TYR A 67 -4.26 -3.72 4.04
CA TYR A 67 -3.53 -3.82 2.78
C TYR A 67 -3.16 -2.43 2.26
N PHE A 68 -1.97 -2.36 1.69
CA PHE A 68 -1.43 -1.13 1.10
C PHE A 68 -1.27 -1.35 -0.39
N ASN A 69 -1.80 -0.42 -1.18
CA ASN A 69 -1.70 -0.44 -2.63
C ASN A 69 -1.58 0.97 -3.21
N CYS A 70 -1.26 1.04 -4.49
CA CYS A 70 -1.37 2.26 -5.26
C CYS A 70 -2.78 2.40 -5.81
N ILE A 71 -3.34 3.62 -5.72
CA ILE A 71 -4.71 3.94 -6.18
C ILE A 71 -4.87 3.66 -7.68
N VAL A 72 -3.79 3.87 -8.45
CA VAL A 72 -3.79 3.83 -9.90
C VAL A 72 -2.88 2.69 -10.35
N SER A 73 -3.35 1.88 -11.31
CA SER A 73 -2.61 0.73 -11.85
C SER A 73 -1.28 1.10 -12.52
N THR A 74 -1.10 2.36 -12.93
CA THR A 74 0.13 2.88 -13.51
C THR A 74 1.21 3.21 -12.46
N PHE A 75 0.87 3.11 -11.18
CA PHE A 75 1.80 3.31 -10.08
C PHE A 75 2.23 1.96 -9.50
N HIS A 76 3.52 1.84 -9.26
CA HIS A 76 4.12 0.67 -8.64
C HIS A 76 4.32 0.95 -7.15
N PHE A 77 3.95 -0.02 -6.34
CA PHE A 77 4.18 0.05 -4.90
C PHE A 77 5.62 -0.37 -4.61
N ARG A 78 6.37 0.52 -3.95
CA ARG A 78 7.74 0.27 -3.51
C ARG A 78 7.89 0.36 -1.99
N MET A 79 8.78 -0.48 -1.48
CA MET A 79 9.13 -0.55 -0.06
C MET A 79 10.65 -0.60 0.08
N GLU A 80 11.19 0.16 1.03
CA GLU A 80 12.59 0.14 1.42
C GLU A 80 12.78 -0.80 2.60
N ILE A 81 13.61 -1.83 2.41
CA ILE A 81 13.94 -2.83 3.45
C ILE A 81 15.45 -2.74 3.73
N SER A 82 16.25 -3.24 2.78
CA SER A 82 17.69 -2.98 2.65
C SER A 82 18.00 -2.08 1.45
N GLU A 83 17.10 -2.10 0.48
CA GLU A 83 17.10 -1.35 -0.77
C GLU A 83 15.64 -1.16 -1.18
N TRP A 84 15.39 -0.22 -2.11
CA TRP A 84 14.07 -0.01 -2.67
C TRP A 84 13.66 -1.17 -3.58
N LYS A 85 12.58 -1.87 -3.22
CA LYS A 85 12.02 -2.98 -3.99
C LYS A 85 10.59 -2.69 -4.41
N THR A 86 10.24 -3.10 -5.62
CA THR A 86 8.85 -3.14 -6.06
C THR A 86 8.17 -4.35 -5.46
N ILE A 87 7.01 -4.16 -4.83
CA ILE A 87 6.27 -5.20 -4.12
C ILE A 87 4.84 -5.24 -4.67
N ALA A 88 4.28 -6.43 -4.86
CA ALA A 88 2.91 -6.55 -5.36
C ALA A 88 1.88 -6.12 -4.31
N SER A 89 2.07 -6.53 -3.05
CA SER A 89 1.25 -6.08 -1.93
C SER A 89 1.98 -6.16 -0.60
N ALA A 90 1.60 -5.30 0.35
CA ALA A 90 2.02 -5.42 1.73
C ALA A 90 0.83 -5.36 2.67
N ARG A 91 0.98 -6.06 3.79
CA ARG A 91 0.10 -6.03 4.94
C ARG A 91 0.88 -5.62 6.17
N CYS A 92 0.39 -4.64 6.93
CA CYS A 92 1.02 -4.26 8.20
C CYS A 92 0.43 -5.11 9.32
N ASP A 93 1.27 -5.92 9.96
CA ASP A 93 0.92 -6.72 11.12
C ASP A 93 1.65 -6.16 12.34
N SER A 94 1.21 -4.99 12.81
CA SER A 94 1.77 -4.22 13.93
C SER A 94 3.02 -3.40 13.58
N ASP A 95 4.21 -3.96 13.80
CA ASP A 95 5.53 -3.34 13.61
C ASP A 95 6.25 -3.88 12.37
N LYS A 96 5.75 -4.98 11.79
CA LYS A 96 6.34 -5.64 10.62
C LYS A 96 5.38 -5.65 9.46
N PHE A 97 5.95 -5.62 8.25
CA PHE A 97 5.19 -5.78 7.02
C PHE A 97 5.30 -7.22 6.56
N THR A 98 4.15 -7.85 6.32
CA THR A 98 4.07 -9.08 5.55
C THR A 98 3.93 -8.67 4.08
N ILE A 99 4.98 -8.88 3.29
CA ILE A 99 5.02 -8.53 1.87
C ILE A 99 4.77 -9.77 1.00
N SER A 100 4.18 -9.56 -0.18
CA SER A 100 4.06 -10.56 -1.23
C SER A 100 4.64 -10.00 -2.52
N ASP A 101 5.61 -10.72 -3.09
CA ASP A 101 6.22 -10.42 -4.39
C ASP A 101 5.77 -11.43 -5.47
N GLY A 102 4.50 -11.86 -5.40
CA GLY A 102 3.90 -12.79 -6.34
C GLY A 102 4.26 -14.28 -6.13
N ALA A 103 5.49 -14.59 -5.70
CA ALA A 103 5.95 -15.97 -5.46
C ALA A 103 6.31 -16.28 -4.00
N LYS A 104 6.64 -15.25 -3.20
CA LYS A 104 7.08 -15.41 -1.81
C LYS A 104 6.34 -14.44 -0.91
N VAL A 105 5.92 -14.96 0.25
CA VAL A 105 5.38 -14.16 1.35
C VAL A 105 6.42 -14.14 2.47
N GLU A 106 6.82 -12.96 2.91
CA GLU A 106 7.81 -12.82 3.98
C GLU A 106 7.52 -11.62 4.89
N LYS A 107 8.05 -11.68 6.11
CA LYS A 107 7.96 -10.59 7.09
C LYS A 107 9.23 -9.76 7.04
N VAL A 108 9.07 -8.46 6.87
CA VAL A 108 10.17 -7.51 6.73
C VAL A 108 9.98 -6.31 7.64
N GLU A 109 11.10 -5.69 7.98
CA GLU A 109 11.15 -4.38 8.62
C GLU A 109 11.44 -3.37 7.52
N ALA A 110 10.49 -2.46 7.29
CA ALA A 110 10.60 -1.46 6.25
C ALA A 110 10.89 -0.09 6.85
N THR A 111 11.73 0.70 6.17
CA THR A 111 12.05 2.08 6.56
C THR A 111 11.33 3.11 5.71
N GLY A 112 10.86 2.71 4.52
CA GLY A 112 10.22 3.59 3.55
C GLY A 112 9.14 2.88 2.71
N VAL A 113 8.09 3.59 2.33
CA VAL A 113 7.05 3.14 1.40
C VAL A 113 6.62 4.26 0.46
N LYS A 114 6.45 3.96 -0.82
CA LYS A 114 5.94 4.94 -1.81
C LYS A 114 5.22 4.26 -2.97
N CYS A 115 4.29 5.00 -3.56
CA CYS A 115 3.76 4.69 -4.89
C CYS A 115 4.50 5.55 -5.90
N ILE A 116 4.99 4.94 -6.98
CA ILE A 116 5.76 5.66 -7.99
C ILE A 116 5.31 5.33 -9.41
N ARG A 117 5.35 6.34 -10.27
CA ARG A 117 5.21 6.22 -11.73
C ARG A 117 6.39 6.92 -12.38
N LEU A 118 7.07 6.30 -13.34
CA LEU A 118 8.15 6.99 -14.03
C LEU A 118 7.62 8.07 -14.96
N LYS A 119 8.29 9.23 -14.99
CA LYS A 119 7.89 10.35 -15.85
C LYS A 119 7.90 10.02 -17.34
N CYS A 120 8.73 9.07 -17.78
CA CYS A 120 8.72 8.58 -19.17
C CYS A 120 7.44 7.81 -19.54
N THR A 121 6.65 7.35 -18.56
CA THR A 121 5.37 6.65 -18.79
C THR A 121 4.18 7.61 -18.93
N PHE A 122 4.41 8.93 -18.90
CA PHE A 122 3.38 9.95 -19.20
C PHE A 122 3.04 10.05 -20.69
N CYS A 123 3.78 9.34 -21.55
CA CYS A 123 3.47 9.28 -22.97
C CYS A 123 2.12 8.56 -23.17
N GLU A 124 1.05 9.34 -23.23
CA GLU A 124 -0.31 8.92 -23.53
C GLU A 124 -0.61 9.20 -25.01
N ASN A 125 -1.49 8.41 -25.62
CA ASN A 125 -1.86 8.59 -27.03
C ASN A 125 -3.13 9.47 -27.15
N PRO A 126 -3.12 10.58 -27.90
CA PRO A 126 -1.98 11.21 -28.57
C PRO A 126 -1.12 12.03 -27.59
N CYS A 127 0.21 12.01 -27.78
CA CYS A 127 1.11 12.78 -26.93
C CYS A 127 0.88 14.28 -27.22
N PRO A 128 0.52 15.11 -26.21
CA PRO A 128 0.18 16.53 -26.43
C PRO A 128 1.30 17.34 -27.09
N ASN A 129 2.55 16.93 -26.84
CA ASN A 129 3.75 17.56 -27.42
C ASN A 129 4.11 17.04 -28.82
N CYS A 130 3.40 16.01 -29.32
CA CYS A 130 3.64 15.40 -30.62
C CYS A 130 2.51 15.69 -31.61
N ALA A 131 1.85 16.85 -31.48
CA ALA A 131 0.62 17.24 -32.16
C ALA A 131 0.60 17.10 -33.70
N ASN A 132 1.76 16.91 -34.36
CA ASN A 132 1.88 16.79 -35.82
C ASN A 132 2.50 15.47 -36.29
N ALA A 133 2.64 14.48 -35.41
CA ALA A 133 3.36 13.25 -35.72
C ALA A 133 2.36 12.10 -35.88
N SER A 134 2.36 11.43 -37.05
CA SER A 134 1.50 10.28 -37.37
C SER A 134 1.89 8.99 -36.63
N PHE A 135 2.61 9.09 -35.52
CA PHE A 135 3.11 7.94 -34.77
C PHE A 135 2.04 7.46 -33.78
N THR A 136 1.82 6.15 -33.77
CA THR A 136 0.93 5.52 -32.80
C THR A 136 1.73 5.27 -31.53
N PHE A 137 1.44 6.02 -30.46
CA PHE A 137 2.09 5.77 -29.17
C PHE A 137 1.56 4.47 -28.57
N THR A 138 2.47 3.53 -28.33
CA THR A 138 2.19 2.35 -27.50
C THR A 138 2.72 2.64 -26.10
N PRO A 139 1.85 2.76 -25.08
CA PRO A 139 2.30 2.91 -23.70
C PRO A 139 3.20 1.73 -23.31
N SER A 140 4.39 2.03 -22.79
CA SER A 140 5.27 0.98 -22.26
C SER A 140 4.60 0.34 -21.04
N THR A 141 4.55 -1.00 -21.04
CA THR A 141 4.14 -1.79 -19.88
C THR A 141 5.30 -2.08 -18.93
N LYS A 142 6.53 -1.72 -19.32
CA LYS A 142 7.75 -1.94 -18.55
C LYS A 142 8.21 -0.63 -17.92
N TRP A 143 8.55 -0.70 -16.65
CA TRP A 143 8.94 0.44 -15.82
C TRP A 143 10.02 1.31 -16.49
N ASN A 144 11.13 0.74 -16.94
CA ASN A 144 12.31 1.47 -17.42
C ASN A 144 12.35 1.76 -18.92
N GLU A 145 11.32 1.43 -19.68
CA GLU A 145 11.30 1.66 -21.12
C GLU A 145 10.49 2.93 -21.43
N CYS A 146 11.14 3.90 -22.04
CA CYS A 146 10.44 5.00 -22.71
C CYS A 146 9.58 4.42 -23.83
N ALA A 147 8.43 5.02 -24.10
CA ALA A 147 7.64 4.66 -25.28
C ALA A 147 8.53 4.76 -26.54
N GLU A 148 8.59 3.68 -27.31
CA GLU A 148 9.22 3.66 -28.63
C GLU A 148 8.26 4.28 -29.66
N PHE A 149 8.80 4.99 -30.66
CA PHE A 149 8.05 5.78 -31.65
C PHE A 149 7.93 5.06 -32.99
#